data_AF-A0A965YZK0-F1
#
_entry.id   AF-A0A965YZK0-F1
#
_cell.length_a   1.000
_cell.length_b   1.000
_cell.length_c   1.000
_cell.angle_alpha   90.00
_cell.angle_beta   90.00
_cell.angle_gamma   90.00
#
_symmetry.space_group_name_H-M   'P 1'
#
loop_
_entity.id
_entity.type
_entity.pdbx_description
1 polymer ?
#
loop_
_entity_poly.entity_id
_entity_poly.type
_entity_poly.pdbx_seq_one_letter_code
_entity_poly.pdbx_strand_id
1 'polypeptide(L)'
;MDESRFTNEWVKVVELEKKSLPQSAAAVVDTILRMAVEDENSPQIIKALIHQGKYELTIDEQNDTVLFRNLHNMLEKSSDVVERAVLHSMLGELYMKYYQKDQWQIRQRTELRGFIPDDMKEWTRNIFFDRVVEHLEASLADRKQLEAATVSTYAAVVEEGKDSRRFYPSMYDFLARRAIEQYGHLMGDEDLSRTLARKQITPESLFAAAENYVQLPFNPQPGEYNLMLFESYRKLMASLMERGLHHSLLLEELNKLESLVVLQQAYRLYALPSLEAMLGKWEGDPFSVEIIDRIAAVRQEEIYRIPGERDSLRDERTKELYLFLKQAIENHPGYDRIALLVNRLSALTAPQLSLSGNNTFPTDGVKKLTVTSKNLRTLTARLYRI
;
A
#
# COMPACT_ATOMS: atom_id res chain seq x y z
N MET A 1 8.87 17.84 -27.00
CA MET A 1 8.39 19.01 -26.23
C MET A 1 9.48 19.41 -25.26
N ASP A 2 9.57 20.70 -24.96
CA ASP A 2 10.69 21.36 -24.28
C ASP A 2 10.74 21.03 -22.78
N GLU A 3 11.09 19.78 -22.42
CA GLU A 3 11.28 19.36 -21.02
C GLU A 3 12.25 20.30 -20.30
N SER A 4 13.29 20.78 -21.01
CA SER A 4 14.28 21.75 -20.53
C SER A 4 13.65 23.04 -19.99
N ARG A 5 12.61 23.56 -20.66
CA ARG A 5 11.92 24.79 -20.25
C ARG A 5 11.19 24.62 -18.92
N PHE A 6 10.44 23.54 -18.73
CA PHE A 6 9.79 23.26 -17.45
C PHE A 6 10.81 22.94 -16.36
N THR A 7 11.87 22.19 -16.67
CA THR A 7 12.94 21.86 -15.72
C THR A 7 13.56 23.12 -15.10
N ASN A 8 13.88 24.12 -15.93
CA ASN A 8 14.48 25.36 -15.44
C ASN A 8 13.54 26.14 -14.50
N GLU A 9 12.24 26.22 -14.81
CA GLU A 9 11.28 26.88 -13.93
C GLU A 9 11.08 26.10 -12.62
N TRP A 10 11.02 24.76 -12.66
CA TRP A 10 10.94 23.94 -11.45
C TRP A 10 12.19 24.07 -10.56
N VAL A 11 13.38 24.23 -11.14
CA VAL A 11 14.60 24.52 -10.37
C VAL A 11 14.45 25.84 -9.59
N LYS A 12 13.92 26.89 -10.23
CA LYS A 12 13.64 28.17 -9.54
C LYS A 12 12.64 28.00 -8.41
N VAL A 13 11.57 27.21 -8.61
CA VAL A 13 10.60 26.91 -7.55
C VAL A 13 11.31 26.29 -6.34
N VAL A 14 12.13 25.25 -6.55
CA VAL A 14 12.87 24.58 -5.48
C VAL A 14 13.86 25.53 -4.78
N GLU A 15 14.53 26.42 -5.51
CA GLU A 15 15.43 27.42 -4.92
C GLU A 15 14.68 28.43 -4.03
N LEU A 16 13.49 28.86 -4.45
CA LEU A 16 12.64 29.77 -3.68
C LEU A 16 12.06 29.10 -2.44
N GLU A 17 11.65 27.83 -2.55
CA GLU A 17 11.22 27.02 -1.40
C GLU A 17 12.33 26.88 -0.36
N LYS A 18 13.58 26.61 -0.78
CA LYS A 18 14.75 26.54 0.11
C LYS A 18 15.04 27.86 0.82
N LYS A 19 14.68 28.98 0.20
CA LYS A 19 14.81 30.33 0.79
C LYS A 19 13.58 30.74 1.62
N SER A 20 12.59 29.86 1.79
CA SER A 20 11.34 30.15 2.48
C SER A 20 10.57 31.34 1.89
N LEU A 21 10.52 31.43 0.54
CA LEU A 21 9.82 32.48 -0.21
C LEU A 21 8.58 31.93 -0.93
N PRO A 22 7.49 31.57 -0.20
CA PRO A 22 6.34 30.88 -0.79
C PRO A 22 5.57 31.73 -1.81
N GLN A 23 5.44 33.05 -1.62
CA GLN A 23 4.75 33.91 -2.59
C GLN A 23 5.51 34.01 -3.92
N SER A 24 6.85 34.07 -3.85
CA SER A 24 7.68 34.07 -5.06
C SER A 24 7.63 32.73 -5.77
N ALA A 25 7.67 31.63 -5.02
CA ALA A 25 7.53 30.28 -5.58
C ALA A 25 6.16 30.08 -6.24
N ALA A 26 5.08 30.60 -5.62
CA ALA A 26 3.73 30.58 -6.20
C ALA A 26 3.67 31.32 -7.55
N ALA A 27 4.26 32.51 -7.66
CA ALA A 27 4.29 33.26 -8.93
C ALA A 27 5.02 32.51 -10.06
N VAL A 28 6.09 31.76 -9.73
CA VAL A 28 6.77 30.91 -10.72
C VAL A 28 5.87 29.74 -11.11
N VAL A 29 5.19 29.10 -10.15
CA VAL A 29 4.24 28.01 -10.44
C VAL A 29 3.06 28.49 -11.29
N ASP A 30 2.53 29.70 -11.09
CA ASP A 30 1.49 30.28 -11.96
C ASP A 30 1.98 30.45 -13.41
N THR A 31 3.28 30.74 -13.57
CA THR A 31 3.92 30.83 -14.89
C THR A 31 4.05 29.45 -15.52
N ILE A 32 4.50 28.45 -14.76
CA ILE A 32 4.53 27.05 -15.20
C ILE A 32 3.14 26.57 -15.61
N LEU A 33 2.11 26.88 -14.83
CA LEU A 33 0.73 26.47 -15.12
C LEU A 33 0.25 27.05 -16.46
N ARG A 34 0.46 28.35 -16.70
CA ARG A 34 0.08 28.98 -17.98
C ARG A 34 0.79 28.33 -19.16
N MET A 35 2.09 28.11 -19.04
CA MET A 35 2.88 27.42 -20.07
C MET A 35 2.40 25.99 -20.31
N ALA A 36 2.06 25.26 -19.24
CA ALA A 36 1.57 23.89 -19.34
C ALA A 36 0.18 23.83 -19.99
N VAL A 37 -0.70 24.81 -19.73
CA VAL A 37 -2.00 24.93 -20.40
C VAL A 37 -1.84 25.27 -21.88
N GLU A 38 -0.95 26.20 -22.23
CA GLU A 38 -0.63 26.55 -23.63
C GLU A 38 -0.05 25.36 -24.41
N ASP A 39 0.76 24.53 -23.75
CA ASP A 39 1.38 23.33 -24.33
C ASP A 39 0.46 22.09 -24.30
N GLU A 40 -0.75 22.20 -23.74
CA GLU A 40 -1.66 21.07 -23.48
C GLU A 40 -0.97 19.92 -22.71
N ASN A 41 -0.08 20.25 -21.77
CA ASN A 41 0.75 19.30 -21.02
C ASN A 41 0.11 18.93 -19.68
N SER A 42 -0.82 17.98 -19.69
CA SER A 42 -1.57 17.51 -18.52
C SER A 42 -0.72 17.19 -17.29
N PRO A 43 0.38 16.42 -17.39
CA PRO A 43 1.24 16.14 -16.23
C PRO A 43 1.81 17.42 -15.59
N GLN A 44 2.24 18.39 -16.38
CA GLN A 44 2.76 19.66 -15.85
C GLN A 44 1.66 20.55 -15.26
N ILE A 45 0.47 20.56 -15.87
CA ILE A 45 -0.71 21.23 -15.31
C ILE A 45 -1.01 20.66 -13.93
N ILE A 46 -1.13 19.33 -13.80
CA ILE A 46 -1.41 18.65 -12.54
C ILE A 46 -0.33 18.98 -11.50
N LYS A 47 0.95 18.90 -11.87
CA LYS A 47 2.07 19.23 -10.97
C LYS A 47 1.96 20.67 -10.46
N ALA A 48 1.68 21.63 -11.36
CA ALA A 48 1.52 23.03 -10.99
C ALA A 48 0.32 23.24 -10.04
N LEU A 49 -0.83 22.59 -10.29
CA LEU A 49 -2.01 22.67 -9.43
C LEU A 49 -1.73 22.13 -8.00
N ILE A 50 -0.99 21.02 -7.87
CA ILE A 50 -0.58 20.49 -6.56
C ILE A 50 0.27 21.51 -5.80
N HIS A 51 1.25 22.12 -6.46
CA HIS A 51 2.10 23.14 -5.84
C HIS A 51 1.32 24.43 -5.51
N GLN A 52 0.38 24.87 -6.36
CA GLN A 52 -0.50 25.99 -6.03
C GLN A 52 -1.30 25.72 -4.76
N GLY A 53 -1.96 24.56 -4.68
CA GLY A 53 -2.74 24.19 -3.47
C GLY A 53 -1.88 24.18 -2.20
N LYS A 54 -0.62 23.70 -2.30
CA LYS A 54 0.35 23.77 -1.19
C LYS A 54 0.63 25.21 -0.74
N TYR A 55 0.87 26.13 -1.67
CA TYR A 55 1.17 27.52 -1.32
C TYR A 55 -0.05 28.27 -0.82
N GLU A 56 -1.23 28.03 -1.39
CA GLU A 56 -2.47 28.63 -0.92
C GLU A 56 -2.80 28.20 0.52
N LEU A 57 -2.63 26.91 0.86
CA LEU A 57 -2.77 26.44 2.23
C LEU A 57 -1.78 27.08 3.21
N THR A 58 -0.58 27.46 2.72
CA THR A 58 0.42 28.17 3.53
C THR A 58 0.03 29.64 3.75
N ILE A 59 -0.71 30.23 2.82
CA ILE A 59 -1.14 31.64 2.87
C ILE A 59 -2.45 31.78 3.66
N ASP A 60 -3.40 30.88 3.43
CA ASP A 60 -4.70 30.81 4.10
C ASP A 60 -5.07 29.35 4.39
N GLU A 61 -4.89 28.95 5.65
CA GLU A 61 -5.18 27.59 6.12
C GLU A 61 -6.66 27.21 5.99
N GLN A 62 -7.57 28.18 5.84
CA GLN A 62 -9.01 27.93 5.67
C GLN A 62 -9.39 27.60 4.22
N ASN A 63 -8.50 27.84 3.26
CA ASN A 63 -8.73 27.65 1.84
C ASN A 63 -8.32 26.25 1.37
N ASP A 64 -8.76 25.22 2.09
CA ASP A 64 -8.37 23.82 1.90
C ASP A 64 -9.10 23.09 0.75
N THR A 65 -9.93 23.81 0.00
CA THR A 65 -10.76 23.27 -1.08
C THR A 65 -10.30 23.67 -2.50
N VAL A 66 -9.29 24.54 -2.65
CA VAL A 66 -8.89 25.03 -3.98
C VAL A 66 -8.42 23.92 -4.89
N LEU A 67 -7.61 22.99 -4.37
CA LEU A 67 -7.12 21.88 -5.17
C LEU A 67 -8.28 21.02 -5.70
N PHE A 68 -9.32 20.78 -4.89
CA PHE A 68 -10.54 20.10 -5.34
C PHE A 68 -11.20 20.86 -6.49
N ARG A 69 -11.44 22.17 -6.33
CA ARG A 69 -12.04 23.01 -7.36
C ARG A 69 -11.24 22.98 -8.66
N ASN A 70 -9.92 23.11 -8.58
CA ASN A 70 -9.05 23.14 -9.75
C ASN A 70 -9.03 21.80 -10.49
N LEU A 71 -8.95 20.68 -9.76
CA LEU A 71 -9.00 19.34 -10.37
C LEU A 71 -10.38 19.01 -10.95
N HIS A 72 -11.48 19.40 -10.30
CA HIS A 72 -12.83 19.27 -10.86
C HIS A 72 -12.99 20.09 -12.14
N ASN A 73 -12.54 21.34 -12.15
CA ASN A 73 -12.57 22.19 -13.36
C ASN A 73 -11.75 21.58 -14.51
N MET A 74 -10.60 20.98 -14.20
CA MET A 74 -9.78 20.29 -15.21
C MET A 74 -10.49 19.04 -15.72
N LEU A 75 -11.09 18.26 -14.81
CA LEU A 75 -11.85 17.04 -15.13
C LEU A 75 -13.07 17.34 -16.02
N GLU A 76 -13.79 18.43 -15.77
CA GLU A 76 -14.95 18.84 -16.58
C GLU A 76 -14.57 19.26 -18.00
N LYS A 77 -13.39 19.87 -18.18
CA LYS A 77 -12.90 20.35 -19.49
C LYS A 77 -12.21 19.26 -20.29
N SER A 78 -11.71 18.22 -19.62
CA SER A 78 -10.97 17.14 -20.25
C SER A 78 -11.88 16.18 -21.00
N SER A 79 -11.49 15.88 -22.24
CA SER A 79 -12.02 14.76 -23.03
C SER A 79 -11.04 13.59 -23.14
N ASP A 80 -9.81 13.73 -22.63
CA ASP A 80 -8.81 12.67 -22.65
C ASP A 80 -9.09 11.65 -21.55
N VAL A 81 -9.26 10.38 -21.95
CA VAL A 81 -9.66 9.32 -21.03
C VAL A 81 -8.60 9.04 -19.96
N VAL A 82 -7.31 9.12 -20.31
CA VAL A 82 -6.22 8.88 -19.38
C VAL A 82 -6.12 10.01 -18.37
N GLU A 83 -6.20 11.26 -18.82
CA GLU A 83 -6.20 12.45 -17.97
C GLU A 83 -7.36 12.42 -16.97
N ARG A 84 -8.58 12.16 -17.45
CA ARG A 84 -9.76 12.03 -16.59
C ARG A 84 -9.59 10.94 -15.55
N ALA A 85 -9.04 9.79 -15.93
CA ALA A 85 -8.80 8.67 -15.02
C ALA A 85 -7.77 9.03 -13.93
N VAL A 86 -6.68 9.71 -14.30
CA VAL A 86 -5.69 10.23 -13.34
C VAL A 86 -6.32 11.25 -12.40
N LEU A 87 -7.08 12.21 -12.92
CA LEU A 87 -7.77 13.23 -12.11
C LEU A 87 -8.76 12.61 -11.12
N HIS A 88 -9.52 11.61 -11.56
CA HIS A 88 -10.38 10.83 -10.68
C HIS A 88 -9.60 10.10 -9.58
N SER A 89 -8.50 9.42 -9.91
CA SER A 89 -7.66 8.77 -8.90
C SER A 89 -7.10 9.77 -7.88
N MET A 90 -6.70 10.95 -8.32
CA MET A 90 -6.24 12.04 -7.44
C MET A 90 -7.35 12.59 -6.55
N LEU A 91 -8.55 12.82 -7.10
CA LEU A 91 -9.70 13.30 -6.33
C LEU A 91 -10.09 12.29 -5.25
N GLY A 92 -10.12 10.99 -5.58
CA GLY A 92 -10.36 9.93 -4.60
C GLY A 92 -9.37 9.97 -3.43
N GLU A 93 -8.08 10.09 -3.72
CA GLU A 93 -7.04 10.22 -2.68
C GLU A 93 -7.20 11.52 -1.86
N LEU A 94 -7.55 12.64 -2.51
CA LEU A 94 -7.74 13.93 -1.84
C LEU A 94 -8.93 13.91 -0.89
N TYR A 95 -10.08 13.36 -1.30
CA TYR A 95 -11.22 13.18 -0.39
C TYR A 95 -10.85 12.30 0.80
N MET A 96 -10.06 11.24 0.57
CA MET A 96 -9.64 10.36 1.66
C MET A 96 -8.68 11.07 2.63
N LYS A 97 -7.71 11.83 2.11
CA LYS A 97 -6.80 12.65 2.92
C LYS A 97 -7.54 13.71 3.74
N TYR A 98 -8.54 14.35 3.14
CA TYR A 98 -9.40 15.31 3.84
C TYR A 98 -10.13 14.65 5.01
N TYR A 99 -10.76 13.50 4.78
CA TYR A 99 -11.41 12.73 5.84
C TYR A 99 -10.41 12.33 6.95
N GLN A 100 -9.22 11.84 6.58
CA GLN A 100 -8.22 11.35 7.53
C GLN A 100 -7.69 12.43 8.47
N LYS A 101 -7.61 13.69 8.00
CA LYS A 101 -7.16 14.84 8.78
C LYS A 101 -8.01 15.06 10.03
N ASP A 102 -9.34 15.04 9.88
CA ASP A 102 -10.31 15.31 10.95
C ASP A 102 -11.16 14.08 11.31
N GLN A 103 -10.61 12.87 11.08
CA GLN A 103 -11.37 11.62 11.20
C GLN A 103 -11.98 11.40 12.58
N TRP A 104 -11.31 11.87 13.65
CA TRP A 104 -11.79 11.71 15.03
C TRP A 104 -13.07 12.48 15.29
N GLN A 105 -13.19 13.70 14.74
CA GLN A 105 -14.38 14.53 14.81
C GLN A 105 -15.46 14.01 13.86
N ILE A 106 -15.09 13.66 12.63
CA ILE A 106 -16.05 13.18 11.61
C ILE A 106 -16.72 11.88 12.04
N ARG A 107 -15.98 10.96 12.70
CA ARG A 107 -16.53 9.70 13.24
C ARG A 107 -17.58 9.89 14.33
N GLN A 108 -17.65 11.06 14.98
CA GLN A 108 -18.65 11.38 15.99
C GLN A 108 -19.94 11.93 15.40
N ARG A 109 -19.99 12.22 14.09
CA ARG A 109 -21.17 12.77 13.42
C ARG A 109 -22.16 11.65 13.08
N THR A 110 -23.44 11.94 13.22
CA THR A 110 -24.52 11.06 12.74
C THR A 110 -24.50 11.04 11.21
N GLU A 111 -24.49 9.85 10.60
CA GLU A 111 -24.53 9.69 9.13
C GLU A 111 -25.74 10.41 8.52
N LEU A 112 -25.49 11.23 7.50
CA LEU A 112 -26.53 11.84 6.68
C LEU A 112 -26.79 10.96 5.46
N ARG A 113 -28.07 10.77 5.12
CA ARG A 113 -28.52 9.97 3.97
C ARG A 113 -29.51 10.77 3.13
N GLY A 114 -29.36 10.72 1.81
CA GLY A 114 -30.22 11.43 0.86
C GLY A 114 -30.00 12.94 0.77
N PHE A 115 -29.01 13.48 1.49
CA PHE A 115 -28.61 14.88 1.46
C PHE A 115 -27.10 15.00 1.65
N ILE A 116 -26.46 15.83 0.84
CA ILE A 116 -25.03 16.15 0.93
C ILE A 116 -24.92 17.66 1.18
N PRO A 117 -24.39 18.09 2.33
CA PRO A 117 -24.16 19.52 2.59
C PRO A 117 -23.23 20.15 1.55
N ASP A 118 -23.41 21.44 1.27
CA ASP A 118 -22.54 22.18 0.35
C ASP A 118 -21.12 22.35 0.91
N ASP A 119 -21.00 22.63 2.21
CA ASP A 119 -19.71 22.72 2.89
C ASP A 119 -19.17 21.33 3.22
N MET A 120 -18.04 20.97 2.62
CA MET A 120 -17.33 19.71 2.89
C MET A 120 -16.93 19.57 4.36
N LYS A 121 -16.79 20.68 5.11
CA LYS A 121 -16.54 20.65 6.55
C LYS A 121 -17.68 20.02 7.33
N GLU A 122 -18.89 19.96 6.79
CA GLU A 122 -20.08 19.36 7.42
C GLU A 122 -20.29 17.89 7.03
N TRP A 123 -19.51 17.36 6.09
CA TRP A 123 -19.73 16.00 5.58
C TRP A 123 -19.54 14.92 6.64
N THR A 124 -20.37 13.89 6.55
CA THR A 124 -20.27 12.70 7.38
C THR A 124 -19.36 11.67 6.75
N ARG A 125 -18.89 10.69 7.54
CA ARG A 125 -17.98 9.63 7.09
C ARG A 125 -18.47 8.95 5.80
N ASN A 126 -19.76 8.58 5.74
CA ASN A 126 -20.33 7.90 4.57
C ASN A 126 -20.25 8.77 3.31
N ILE A 127 -20.48 10.08 3.39
CA ILE A 127 -20.39 10.98 2.24
C ILE A 127 -18.95 11.01 1.69
N PHE A 128 -17.95 11.13 2.57
CA PHE A 128 -16.55 11.05 2.15
C PHE A 128 -16.25 9.71 1.48
N PHE A 129 -16.68 8.60 2.09
CA PHE A 129 -16.41 7.28 1.57
C PHE A 129 -17.08 7.05 0.21
N ASP A 130 -18.32 7.49 0.05
CA ASP A 130 -19.05 7.44 -1.22
C ASP A 130 -18.33 8.24 -2.31
N ARG A 131 -17.83 9.46 -2.01
CA ARG A 131 -17.04 10.26 -2.96
C ARG A 131 -15.70 9.63 -3.32
N VAL A 132 -15.02 9.01 -2.35
CA VAL A 132 -13.80 8.24 -2.62
C VAL A 132 -14.12 7.10 -3.58
N VAL A 133 -15.15 6.29 -3.28
CA VAL A 133 -15.55 5.16 -4.14
C VAL A 133 -15.93 5.63 -5.54
N GLU A 134 -16.77 6.65 -5.66
CA GLU A 134 -17.20 7.22 -6.96
C GLU A 134 -16.00 7.56 -7.85
N HIS A 135 -15.02 8.27 -7.29
CA HIS A 135 -13.84 8.67 -8.03
C HIS A 135 -12.90 7.50 -8.32
N LEU A 136 -12.69 6.57 -7.39
CA LEU A 136 -11.87 5.39 -7.65
C LEU A 136 -12.48 4.49 -8.73
N GLU A 137 -13.80 4.28 -8.73
CA GLU A 137 -14.48 3.53 -9.78
C GLU A 137 -14.40 4.24 -11.13
N ALA A 138 -14.62 5.56 -11.17
CA ALA A 138 -14.48 6.35 -12.39
C ALA A 138 -13.04 6.33 -12.94
N SER A 139 -12.02 6.23 -12.07
CA SER A 139 -10.63 6.12 -12.49
C SER A 139 -10.29 4.80 -13.21
N LEU A 140 -11.17 3.79 -13.12
CA LEU A 140 -10.97 2.46 -13.71
C LEU A 140 -12.00 2.10 -14.78
N ALA A 141 -12.92 3.01 -15.10
CA ALA A 141 -14.06 2.74 -15.97
C ALA A 141 -13.64 2.32 -17.39
N ASP A 142 -12.70 3.05 -18.00
CA ASP A 142 -12.26 2.85 -19.39
C ASP A 142 -11.12 1.84 -19.54
N ARG A 143 -11.28 0.66 -18.92
CA ARG A 143 -10.25 -0.39 -18.81
C ARG A 143 -9.41 -0.60 -20.08
N LYS A 144 -10.04 -0.81 -21.24
CA LYS A 144 -9.32 -1.10 -22.50
C LYS A 144 -8.39 0.03 -22.94
N GLN A 145 -8.81 1.28 -22.77
CA GLN A 145 -7.99 2.44 -23.15
C GLN A 145 -6.84 2.61 -22.17
N LEU A 146 -7.11 2.41 -20.88
CA LEU A 146 -6.11 2.49 -19.82
C LEU A 146 -5.08 1.35 -19.90
N GLU A 147 -5.46 0.16 -20.35
CA GLU A 147 -4.55 -0.96 -20.61
C GLU A 147 -3.61 -0.69 -21.80
N ALA A 148 -4.05 0.13 -22.77
CA ALA A 148 -3.24 0.54 -23.92
C ALA A 148 -2.34 1.75 -23.61
N ALA A 149 -2.67 2.55 -22.60
CA ALA A 149 -1.89 3.71 -22.19
C ALA A 149 -0.70 3.32 -21.29
N THR A 150 0.43 3.99 -21.46
CA THR A 150 1.62 3.79 -20.61
C THR A 150 1.67 4.81 -19.48
N VAL A 151 2.23 4.42 -18.34
CA VAL A 151 2.41 5.33 -17.17
C VAL A 151 3.42 6.45 -17.47
N SER A 152 4.39 6.17 -18.34
CA SER A 152 5.51 7.07 -18.63
C SER A 152 5.13 8.44 -19.17
N THR A 153 3.94 8.57 -19.76
CA THR A 153 3.41 9.87 -20.21
C THR A 153 3.10 10.81 -19.05
N TYR A 154 2.99 10.31 -17.82
CA TYR A 154 2.74 11.07 -16.59
C TYR A 154 3.96 11.17 -15.66
N ALA A 155 5.18 10.92 -16.16
CA ALA A 155 6.42 10.93 -15.35
C ALA A 155 6.71 12.25 -14.60
N ALA A 156 6.07 13.37 -14.97
CA ALA A 156 6.19 14.63 -14.22
C ALA A 156 5.52 14.58 -12.84
N VAL A 157 4.53 13.71 -12.65
CA VAL A 157 3.72 13.56 -11.43
C VAL A 157 3.71 12.15 -10.86
N VAL A 158 4.31 11.18 -11.57
CA VAL A 158 4.44 9.79 -11.13
C VAL A 158 5.91 9.46 -10.87
N GLU A 159 6.20 8.98 -9.67
CA GLU A 159 7.50 8.40 -9.34
C GLU A 159 7.53 6.93 -9.75
N GLU A 160 8.23 6.62 -10.84
CA GLU A 160 8.35 5.25 -11.31
C GLU A 160 9.40 4.47 -10.53
N GLY A 161 8.98 3.37 -9.90
CA GLY A 161 9.89 2.37 -9.34
C GLY A 161 10.71 1.70 -10.45
N LYS A 162 11.94 1.26 -10.13
CA LYS A 162 12.85 0.65 -11.12
C LYS A 162 12.23 -0.52 -11.90
N ASP A 163 11.42 -1.33 -11.21
CA ASP A 163 10.75 -2.50 -11.79
C ASP A 163 9.27 -2.27 -12.11
N SER A 164 8.72 -1.07 -11.85
CA SER A 164 7.28 -0.82 -12.05
C SER A 164 6.87 -1.05 -13.49
N ARG A 165 7.68 -0.60 -14.46
CA ARG A 165 7.45 -0.82 -15.89
C ARG A 165 7.50 -2.29 -16.32
N ARG A 166 8.23 -3.14 -15.58
CA ARG A 166 8.33 -4.57 -15.87
C ARG A 166 7.07 -5.31 -15.45
N PHE A 167 6.52 -4.98 -14.28
CA PHE A 167 5.38 -5.71 -13.71
C PHE A 167 4.02 -5.01 -13.94
N TYR A 168 3.99 -3.70 -14.08
CA TYR A 168 2.76 -2.91 -14.15
C TYR A 168 2.88 -1.88 -15.28
N PRO A 169 2.94 -2.34 -16.54
CA PRO A 169 3.31 -1.48 -17.67
C PRO A 169 2.22 -0.47 -18.07
N SER A 170 0.95 -0.76 -17.76
CA SER A 170 -0.18 0.06 -18.23
C SER A 170 -0.67 1.06 -17.18
N MET A 171 -1.37 2.09 -17.65
CA MET A 171 -2.06 3.03 -16.76
C MET A 171 -3.14 2.35 -15.93
N TYR A 172 -3.82 1.34 -16.49
CA TYR A 172 -4.80 0.55 -15.74
C TYR A 172 -4.16 -0.14 -14.52
N ASP A 173 -2.97 -0.73 -14.69
CA ASP A 173 -2.24 -1.39 -13.61
C ASP A 173 -1.92 -0.42 -12.48
N PHE A 174 -1.40 0.77 -12.85
CA PHE A 174 -1.05 1.82 -11.91
C PHE A 174 -2.28 2.34 -11.15
N LEU A 175 -3.36 2.68 -11.85
CA LEU A 175 -4.57 3.23 -11.25
C LEU A 175 -5.29 2.19 -10.40
N ALA A 176 -5.33 0.92 -10.82
CA ALA A 176 -5.98 -0.15 -10.07
C ALA A 176 -5.25 -0.41 -8.74
N ARG A 177 -3.91 -0.40 -8.74
CA ARG A 177 -3.12 -0.52 -7.52
C ARG A 177 -3.31 0.67 -6.58
N ARG A 178 -3.38 1.89 -7.12
CA ARG A 178 -3.75 3.08 -6.34
C ARG A 178 -5.14 2.96 -5.73
N ALA A 179 -6.12 2.48 -6.49
CA ALA A 179 -7.46 2.26 -5.98
C ALA A 179 -7.47 1.21 -4.86
N ILE A 180 -6.76 0.09 -5.01
CA ILE A 180 -6.59 -0.93 -3.96
C ILE A 180 -6.02 -0.32 -2.67
N GLU A 181 -4.98 0.50 -2.78
CA GLU A 181 -4.39 1.21 -1.63
C GLU A 181 -5.43 2.10 -0.93
N GLN A 182 -6.16 2.91 -1.70
CA GLN A 182 -7.18 3.80 -1.15
C GLN A 182 -8.36 3.03 -0.52
N TYR A 183 -8.84 1.96 -1.16
CA TYR A 183 -9.89 1.10 -0.59
C TYR A 183 -9.43 0.43 0.72
N GLY A 184 -8.13 0.13 0.87
CA GLY A 184 -7.55 -0.34 2.12
C GLY A 184 -7.76 0.64 3.29
N HIS A 185 -7.79 1.95 3.01
CA HIS A 185 -8.06 2.97 4.03
C HIS A 185 -9.55 3.13 4.35
N LEU A 186 -10.45 2.67 3.48
CA LEU A 186 -11.89 2.68 3.71
C LEU A 186 -12.35 1.52 4.59
N MET A 187 -11.46 0.58 4.92
CA MET A 187 -11.80 -0.51 5.82
C MET A 187 -12.27 0.05 7.17
N GLY A 188 -13.51 -0.29 7.52
CA GLY A 188 -14.21 0.24 8.69
C GLY A 188 -14.77 -0.85 9.60
N ASP A 189 -15.57 -0.43 10.57
CA ASP A 189 -16.18 -1.30 11.59
C ASP A 189 -17.23 -2.30 11.04
N GLU A 190 -17.45 -2.34 9.72
CA GLU A 190 -18.37 -3.31 9.13
C GLU A 190 -17.76 -4.70 9.19
N ASP A 191 -18.50 -5.63 9.78
CA ASP A 191 -18.12 -7.04 9.82
C ASP A 191 -18.11 -7.65 8.41
N LEU A 192 -16.91 -7.71 7.82
CA LEU A 192 -16.63 -8.32 6.53
C LEU A 192 -17.19 -9.76 6.45
N SER A 193 -17.14 -10.52 7.54
CA SER A 193 -17.64 -11.91 7.57
C SER A 193 -19.14 -11.96 7.28
N ARG A 194 -19.89 -11.00 7.85
CA ARG A 194 -21.34 -10.88 7.63
C ARG A 194 -21.65 -10.49 6.18
N THR A 195 -20.90 -9.57 5.61
CA THR A 195 -21.10 -9.12 4.22
C THR A 195 -20.77 -10.24 3.22
N LEU A 196 -19.68 -10.99 3.44
CA LEU A 196 -19.33 -12.17 2.66
C LEU A 196 -20.42 -13.25 2.72
N ALA A 197 -20.96 -13.53 3.91
CA ALA A 197 -22.01 -14.52 4.09
C ALA A 197 -23.28 -14.20 3.29
N ARG A 198 -23.69 -12.92 3.21
CA ARG A 198 -24.83 -12.47 2.38
C ARG A 198 -24.61 -12.72 0.89
N LYS A 199 -23.36 -12.65 0.43
CA LYS A 199 -22.97 -12.93 -0.96
C LYS A 199 -22.68 -14.41 -1.22
N GLN A 200 -22.85 -15.27 -0.21
CA GLN A 200 -22.52 -16.70 -0.26
C GLN A 200 -21.03 -16.97 -0.58
N ILE A 201 -20.16 -16.05 -0.16
CA ILE A 201 -18.70 -16.17 -0.31
C ILE A 201 -18.13 -16.71 1.00
N THR A 202 -17.47 -17.87 0.95
CA THR A 202 -16.81 -18.43 2.14
C THR A 202 -15.47 -17.73 2.38
N PRO A 203 -15.02 -17.54 3.64
CA PRO A 203 -13.71 -16.97 3.91
C PRO A 203 -12.56 -17.75 3.25
N GLU A 204 -12.66 -19.07 3.15
CA GLU A 204 -11.70 -19.95 2.48
C GLU A 204 -11.52 -19.58 1.00
N SER A 205 -12.62 -19.27 0.29
CA SER A 205 -12.57 -18.95 -1.14
C SER A 205 -11.71 -17.72 -1.48
N LEU A 206 -11.49 -16.81 -0.52
CA LEU A 206 -10.61 -15.65 -0.69
C LEU A 206 -9.13 -16.04 -0.78
N PHE A 207 -8.76 -17.21 -0.24
CA PHE A 207 -7.41 -17.78 -0.28
C PHE A 207 -7.19 -18.67 -1.51
N ALA A 208 -8.20 -18.83 -2.37
CA ALA A 208 -8.05 -19.58 -3.61
C ALA A 208 -7.04 -18.90 -4.57
N ALA A 209 -6.49 -19.70 -5.47
CA ALA A 209 -5.64 -19.22 -6.57
C ALA A 209 -6.42 -18.27 -7.49
N ALA A 210 -5.70 -17.40 -8.19
CA ALA A 210 -6.26 -16.37 -9.07
C ALA A 210 -7.39 -16.89 -9.97
N GLU A 211 -7.24 -18.06 -10.58
CA GLU A 211 -8.22 -18.60 -11.54
C GLU A 211 -9.60 -18.83 -10.93
N ASN A 212 -9.65 -19.17 -9.63
CA ASN A 212 -10.88 -19.34 -8.88
C ASN A 212 -11.33 -18.01 -8.24
N TYR A 213 -10.38 -17.21 -7.75
CA TYR A 213 -10.68 -15.93 -7.10
C TYR A 213 -11.37 -14.94 -8.05
N VAL A 214 -10.95 -14.88 -9.32
CA VAL A 214 -11.55 -13.96 -10.31
C VAL A 214 -13.02 -14.26 -10.63
N GLN A 215 -13.50 -15.46 -10.26
CA GLN A 215 -14.89 -15.90 -10.45
C GLN A 215 -15.80 -15.55 -9.26
N LEU A 216 -15.27 -14.99 -8.17
CA LEU A 216 -16.06 -14.68 -6.98
C LEU A 216 -17.05 -13.54 -7.24
N PRO A 217 -18.33 -13.68 -6.83
CA PRO A 217 -19.37 -12.70 -7.17
C PRO A 217 -19.49 -11.58 -6.12
N PHE A 218 -18.42 -10.81 -5.88
CA PHE A 218 -18.43 -9.76 -4.85
C PHE A 218 -19.57 -8.75 -5.04
N ASN A 219 -19.73 -8.22 -6.26
CA ASN A 219 -20.81 -7.30 -6.67
C ASN A 219 -21.17 -6.27 -5.57
N PRO A 220 -20.19 -5.48 -5.13
CA PRO A 220 -20.34 -4.61 -3.97
C PRO A 220 -21.46 -3.58 -4.20
N GLN A 221 -22.25 -3.33 -3.17
CA GLN A 221 -23.30 -2.31 -3.15
C GLN A 221 -22.79 -1.04 -2.44
N PRO A 222 -23.47 0.11 -2.61
CA PRO A 222 -23.14 1.32 -1.84
C PRO A 222 -23.07 1.03 -0.34
N GLY A 223 -21.99 1.46 0.29
CA GLY A 223 -21.70 1.17 1.70
C GLY A 223 -20.92 -0.12 1.98
N GLU A 224 -20.81 -1.06 1.03
CA GLU A 224 -20.04 -2.32 1.19
C GLU A 224 -18.54 -2.09 0.88
N TYR A 225 -17.91 -1.09 1.50
CA TYR A 225 -16.56 -0.61 1.17
C TYR A 225 -15.49 -1.69 1.29
N ASN A 226 -15.62 -2.61 2.26
CA ASN A 226 -14.68 -3.72 2.42
C ASN A 226 -14.67 -4.65 1.20
N LEU A 227 -15.83 -4.81 0.52
CA LEU A 227 -15.90 -5.62 -0.71
C LEU A 227 -15.31 -4.89 -1.92
N MET A 228 -15.27 -3.55 -1.93
CA MET A 228 -14.66 -2.78 -3.01
C MET A 228 -13.17 -3.08 -3.16
N LEU A 229 -12.46 -3.31 -2.04
CA LEU A 229 -11.07 -3.73 -2.03
C LEU A 229 -10.88 -5.08 -2.77
N PHE A 230 -11.67 -6.09 -2.40
CA PHE A 230 -11.56 -7.43 -2.97
C PHE A 230 -12.05 -7.48 -4.43
N GLU A 231 -13.09 -6.71 -4.77
CA GLU A 231 -13.52 -6.55 -6.14
C GLU A 231 -12.44 -5.87 -7.01
N SER A 232 -11.67 -4.94 -6.44
CA SER A 232 -10.56 -4.30 -7.15
C SER A 232 -9.41 -5.27 -7.42
N TYR A 233 -9.03 -6.10 -6.43
CA TYR A 233 -8.11 -7.21 -6.67
C TYR A 233 -8.64 -8.15 -7.76
N ARG A 234 -9.93 -8.51 -7.71
CA ARG A 234 -10.57 -9.40 -8.69
C ARG A 234 -10.46 -8.84 -10.11
N LYS A 235 -10.79 -7.56 -10.31
CA LYS A 235 -10.72 -6.86 -11.60
C LYS A 235 -9.28 -6.76 -12.11
N LEU A 236 -8.33 -6.38 -11.25
CA LEU A 236 -6.92 -6.29 -11.62
C LEU A 236 -6.35 -7.66 -12.01
N MET A 237 -6.57 -8.69 -11.20
CA MET A 237 -6.11 -10.05 -11.49
C MET A 237 -6.69 -10.58 -12.80
N ALA A 238 -7.99 -10.36 -13.06
CA ALA A 238 -8.60 -10.74 -14.33
C ALA A 238 -7.90 -10.07 -15.53
N SER A 239 -7.58 -8.77 -15.41
CA SER A 239 -6.82 -8.05 -16.43
C SER A 239 -5.41 -8.59 -16.65
N LEU A 240 -4.69 -8.88 -15.58
CA LEU A 240 -3.34 -9.43 -15.65
C LEU A 240 -3.34 -10.83 -16.26
N MET A 241 -4.33 -11.66 -15.92
CA MET A 241 -4.54 -12.99 -16.51
C MET A 241 -4.83 -12.90 -18.01
N GLU A 242 -5.76 -12.05 -18.43
CA GLU A 242 -6.12 -11.87 -19.85
C GLU A 242 -4.94 -11.40 -20.70
N ARG A 243 -4.04 -10.60 -20.12
CA ARG A 243 -2.82 -10.09 -20.78
C ARG A 243 -1.59 -10.99 -20.63
N GLY A 244 -1.70 -12.14 -19.96
CA GLY A 244 -0.58 -13.07 -19.78
C GLY A 244 0.54 -12.55 -18.87
N LEU A 245 0.24 -11.60 -17.97
CA LEU A 245 1.21 -10.99 -17.06
C LEU A 245 1.39 -11.83 -15.79
N HIS A 246 1.94 -13.04 -15.93
CA HIS A 246 2.01 -14.05 -14.87
C HIS A 246 2.78 -13.60 -13.62
N HIS A 247 3.92 -12.90 -13.77
CA HIS A 247 4.68 -12.40 -12.62
C HIS A 247 3.90 -11.32 -11.85
N SER A 248 3.24 -10.42 -12.55
CA SER A 248 2.43 -9.37 -11.96
C SER A 248 1.22 -9.95 -11.24
N LEU A 249 0.59 -10.95 -11.85
CA LEU A 249 -0.51 -11.70 -11.24
C LEU A 249 -0.07 -12.32 -9.92
N LEU A 250 1.11 -12.98 -9.89
CA LEU A 250 1.65 -13.56 -8.66
C LEU A 250 1.84 -12.49 -7.57
N LEU A 251 2.44 -11.35 -7.92
CA LEU A 251 2.64 -10.26 -6.96
C LEU A 251 1.30 -9.76 -6.39
N GLU A 252 0.27 -9.61 -7.23
CA GLU A 252 -1.06 -9.23 -6.75
C GLU A 252 -1.73 -10.34 -5.92
N GLU A 253 -1.49 -11.62 -6.21
CA GLU A 253 -1.98 -12.72 -5.37
C GLU A 253 -1.34 -12.67 -3.98
N LEU A 254 -0.04 -12.40 -3.90
CA LEU A 254 0.69 -12.23 -2.64
C LEU A 254 0.22 -10.98 -1.87
N ASN A 255 -0.05 -9.86 -2.55
CA ASN A 255 -0.58 -8.64 -1.94
C ASN A 255 -2.01 -8.85 -1.40
N LYS A 256 -2.87 -9.49 -2.20
CA LYS A 256 -4.22 -9.86 -1.80
C LYS A 256 -4.21 -10.76 -0.58
N LEU A 257 -3.34 -11.79 -0.54
CA LEU A 257 -3.22 -12.68 0.61
C LEU A 257 -2.85 -11.91 1.88
N GLU A 258 -1.91 -10.97 1.81
CA GLU A 258 -1.55 -10.11 2.94
C GLU A 258 -2.72 -9.27 3.44
N SER A 259 -3.54 -8.72 2.54
CA SER A 259 -4.73 -7.95 2.91
C SER A 259 -5.76 -8.77 3.72
N LEU A 260 -5.76 -10.10 3.58
CA LEU A 260 -6.68 -10.99 4.29
C LEU A 260 -6.30 -11.23 5.76
N VAL A 261 -5.21 -10.65 6.26
CA VAL A 261 -4.83 -10.73 7.68
C VAL A 261 -5.93 -10.22 8.62
N VAL A 262 -6.80 -9.35 8.12
CA VAL A 262 -8.00 -8.85 8.82
C VAL A 262 -8.97 -9.99 9.21
N LEU A 263 -9.02 -11.07 8.42
CA LEU A 263 -9.79 -12.28 8.72
C LEU A 263 -8.93 -13.25 9.55
N GLN A 264 -8.55 -12.85 10.76
CA GLN A 264 -7.53 -13.52 11.57
C GLN A 264 -7.64 -15.05 11.63
N GLN A 265 -8.83 -15.60 11.85
CA GLN A 265 -9.03 -17.05 11.94
C GLN A 265 -8.90 -17.74 10.57
N ALA A 266 -9.51 -17.19 9.53
CA ALA A 266 -9.38 -17.74 8.18
C ALA A 266 -7.93 -17.66 7.68
N TYR A 267 -7.24 -16.55 7.95
CA TYR A 267 -5.83 -16.37 7.61
C TYR A 267 -4.95 -17.45 8.25
N ARG A 268 -5.13 -17.72 9.55
CA ARG A 268 -4.39 -18.77 10.26
C ARG A 268 -4.62 -20.16 9.68
N LEU A 269 -5.80 -20.43 9.13
CA LEU A 269 -6.14 -21.75 8.60
C LEU A 269 -5.69 -21.91 7.14
N TYR A 270 -5.80 -20.86 6.33
CA TYR A 270 -5.74 -20.99 4.87
C TYR A 270 -4.56 -20.29 4.21
N ALA A 271 -3.88 -19.34 4.88
CA ALA A 271 -2.79 -18.58 4.25
C ALA A 271 -1.58 -19.46 3.89
N LEU A 272 -1.06 -20.24 4.85
CA LEU A 272 0.10 -21.10 4.62
C LEU A 272 -0.20 -22.20 3.57
N PRO A 273 -1.31 -22.96 3.65
CA PRO A 273 -1.65 -23.94 2.61
C PRO A 273 -1.81 -23.32 1.21
N SER A 274 -2.39 -22.13 1.11
CA SER A 274 -2.52 -21.40 -0.15
C SER A 274 -1.16 -21.04 -0.75
N LEU A 275 -0.24 -20.52 0.08
CA LEU A 275 1.12 -20.18 -0.34
C LEU A 275 1.94 -21.43 -0.73
N GLU A 276 1.78 -22.54 -0.02
CA GLU A 276 2.47 -23.80 -0.34
C GLU A 276 1.98 -24.39 -1.67
N ALA A 277 0.66 -24.36 -1.91
CA ALA A 277 0.09 -24.75 -3.21
C ALA A 277 0.57 -23.84 -4.35
N MET A 278 0.68 -22.54 -4.09
CA MET A 278 1.22 -21.55 -5.03
C MET A 278 2.70 -21.82 -5.32
N LEU A 279 3.52 -22.11 -4.31
CA LEU A 279 4.93 -22.47 -4.48
C LEU A 279 5.10 -23.70 -5.38
N GLY A 280 4.23 -24.71 -5.23
CA GLY A 280 4.25 -25.89 -6.11
C GLY A 280 4.01 -25.58 -7.58
N LYS A 281 3.19 -24.57 -7.91
CA LYS A 281 2.97 -24.11 -9.31
C LYS A 281 4.19 -23.37 -9.89
N TRP A 282 5.00 -22.75 -9.02
CA TRP A 282 6.15 -21.92 -9.40
C TRP A 282 7.49 -22.63 -9.14
N GLU A 283 7.47 -23.93 -8.88
CA GLU A 283 8.67 -24.70 -8.57
C GLU A 283 9.68 -24.63 -9.73
N GLY A 284 10.94 -24.32 -9.40
CA GLY A 284 12.02 -24.15 -10.36
C GLY A 284 12.08 -22.78 -11.04
N ASP A 285 11.02 -21.96 -10.95
CA ASP A 285 11.06 -20.57 -11.41
C ASP A 285 11.79 -19.70 -10.35
N PRO A 286 12.80 -18.89 -10.70
CA PRO A 286 13.46 -17.99 -9.75
C PRO A 286 12.52 -17.02 -9.03
N PHE A 287 11.39 -16.66 -9.65
CA PHE A 287 10.37 -15.78 -9.08
C PHE A 287 9.63 -16.41 -7.88
N SER A 288 9.74 -17.74 -7.71
CA SER A 288 9.25 -18.44 -6.51
C SER A 288 9.85 -17.93 -5.20
N VAL A 289 10.99 -17.22 -5.25
CA VAL A 289 11.59 -16.55 -4.09
C VAL A 289 10.61 -15.58 -3.42
N GLU A 290 9.72 -14.91 -4.18
CA GLU A 290 8.70 -14.03 -3.62
C GLU A 290 7.68 -14.80 -2.77
N ILE A 291 7.31 -16.01 -3.19
CA ILE A 291 6.40 -16.90 -2.46
C ILE A 291 7.10 -17.44 -1.22
N ILE A 292 8.35 -17.88 -1.36
CA ILE A 292 9.18 -18.39 -0.26
C ILE A 292 9.34 -17.32 0.83
N ASP A 293 9.56 -16.06 0.46
CA ASP A 293 9.63 -14.94 1.40
C ASP A 293 8.34 -14.80 2.21
N ARG A 294 7.19 -14.90 1.53
CA ARG A 294 5.87 -14.81 2.18
C ARG A 294 5.57 -16.02 3.08
N ILE A 295 5.92 -17.24 2.67
CA ILE A 295 5.85 -18.44 3.51
C ILE A 295 6.70 -18.26 4.76
N ALA A 296 7.93 -17.78 4.60
CA ALA A 296 8.85 -17.54 5.71
C ALA A 296 8.28 -16.52 6.70
N ALA A 297 7.64 -15.46 6.21
CA ALA A 297 6.96 -14.48 7.06
C ALA A 297 5.83 -15.10 7.89
N VAL A 298 4.97 -15.92 7.28
CA VAL A 298 3.87 -16.61 7.97
C VAL A 298 4.40 -17.58 9.03
N ARG A 299 5.37 -18.42 8.67
CA ARG A 299 5.99 -19.37 9.62
C ARG A 299 6.69 -18.66 10.78
N GLN A 300 7.32 -17.52 10.52
CA GLN A 300 7.97 -16.72 11.57
C GLN A 300 6.94 -16.17 12.58
N GLU A 301 5.79 -15.70 12.10
CA GLU A 301 4.69 -15.24 12.97
C GLU A 301 4.08 -16.40 13.78
N GLU A 302 3.95 -17.58 13.18
CA GLU A 302 3.51 -18.79 13.90
C GLU A 302 4.49 -19.16 15.02
N ILE A 303 5.80 -19.12 14.75
CA ILE A 303 6.85 -19.36 15.74
C ILE A 303 6.76 -18.36 16.90
N TYR A 304 6.56 -17.08 16.59
CA TYR A 304 6.43 -16.03 17.60
C TYR A 304 5.23 -16.25 18.53
N ARG A 305 4.14 -16.83 18.02
CA ARG A 305 2.93 -17.13 18.79
C ARG A 305 3.01 -18.39 19.65
N ILE A 306 4.04 -19.23 19.48
CA ILE A 306 4.24 -20.42 20.32
C ILE A 306 4.46 -19.97 21.77
N PRO A 307 3.68 -20.47 22.76
CA PRO A 307 3.86 -20.12 24.16
C PRO A 307 5.27 -20.44 24.67
N GLY A 308 5.79 -19.62 25.60
CA GLY A 308 7.12 -19.78 26.20
C GLY A 308 7.40 -21.15 26.81
N GLU A 309 6.38 -21.85 27.26
CA GLU A 309 6.51 -23.18 27.88
C GLU A 309 6.83 -24.30 26.86
N ARG A 310 6.70 -24.01 25.55
CA ARG A 310 6.92 -24.97 24.47
C ARG A 310 8.23 -24.69 23.70
N ASP A 311 9.31 -24.47 24.45
CA ASP A 311 10.62 -24.13 23.86
C ASP A 311 11.10 -25.19 22.85
N SER A 312 10.93 -26.50 23.13
CA SER A 312 11.32 -27.55 22.18
C SER A 312 10.60 -27.46 20.83
N LEU A 313 9.30 -27.13 20.84
CA LEU A 313 8.51 -26.96 19.61
C LEU A 313 8.95 -25.69 18.87
N ARG A 314 9.24 -24.61 19.60
CA ARG A 314 9.75 -23.37 19.01
C ARG A 314 11.11 -23.59 18.34
N ASP A 315 11.99 -24.35 18.96
CA ASP A 315 13.32 -24.69 18.42
C ASP A 315 13.20 -25.55 17.16
N GLU A 316 12.31 -26.55 17.18
CA GLU A 316 12.02 -27.40 16.01
C GLU A 316 11.52 -26.56 14.83
N ARG A 317 10.50 -25.73 15.03
CA ARG A 317 9.95 -24.86 13.97
C ARG A 317 10.96 -23.83 13.48
N THR A 318 11.78 -23.29 14.37
CA THR A 318 12.86 -22.37 14.00
C THR A 318 13.91 -23.06 13.13
N LYS A 319 14.25 -24.32 13.44
CA LYS A 319 15.17 -25.13 12.64
C LYS A 319 14.58 -25.46 11.27
N GLU A 320 13.30 -25.79 11.18
CA GLU A 320 12.61 -26.01 9.89
C GLU A 320 12.67 -24.75 9.01
N LEU A 321 12.35 -23.58 9.57
CA LEU A 321 12.43 -22.30 8.85
C LEU A 321 13.86 -21.98 8.41
N TYR A 322 14.85 -22.21 9.28
CA TYR A 322 16.27 -22.03 8.94
C TYR A 322 16.68 -22.90 7.73
N LEU A 323 16.33 -24.19 7.75
CA LEU A 323 16.67 -25.11 6.66
C LEU A 323 15.95 -24.73 5.37
N PHE A 324 14.67 -24.35 5.46
CA PHE A 324 13.87 -23.89 4.33
C PHE A 324 14.50 -22.67 3.64
N LEU A 325 14.86 -21.64 4.43
CA LEU A 325 15.51 -20.43 3.89
C LEU A 325 16.89 -20.73 3.30
N LYS A 326 17.69 -21.55 4.00
CA LYS A 326 19.03 -21.92 3.53
C LYS A 326 18.96 -22.63 2.17
N GLN A 327 18.08 -23.62 2.04
CA GLN A 327 17.89 -24.36 0.80
C GLN A 327 17.41 -23.45 -0.33
N ALA A 328 16.46 -22.54 -0.06
CA ALA A 328 15.99 -21.59 -1.06
C ALA A 328 17.09 -20.65 -1.56
N ILE A 329 17.97 -20.17 -0.67
CA ILE A 329 19.12 -19.32 -1.04
C ILE A 329 20.12 -20.10 -1.92
N GLU A 330 20.38 -21.36 -1.58
CA GLU A 330 21.28 -22.23 -2.37
C GLU A 330 20.71 -22.55 -3.77
N ASN A 331 19.38 -22.69 -3.88
CA ASN A 331 18.71 -23.00 -5.15
C ASN A 331 18.54 -21.77 -6.07
N HIS A 332 18.50 -20.56 -5.52
CA HIS A 332 18.23 -19.32 -6.29
C HIS A 332 19.27 -18.20 -6.07
N PRO A 333 20.59 -18.48 -6.13
CA PRO A 333 21.62 -17.51 -5.73
C PRO A 333 21.69 -16.26 -6.63
N GLY A 334 21.17 -16.35 -7.86
CA GLY A 334 21.19 -15.27 -8.84
C GLY A 334 19.89 -14.47 -8.97
N TYR A 335 18.87 -14.74 -8.14
CA TYR A 335 17.63 -13.96 -8.19
C TYR A 335 17.84 -12.55 -7.63
N ASP A 336 17.38 -11.52 -8.34
CA ASP A 336 17.65 -10.10 -8.01
C ASP A 336 17.30 -9.73 -6.56
N ARG A 337 16.23 -10.32 -6.01
CA ARG A 337 15.75 -10.07 -4.65
C ARG A 337 16.10 -11.17 -3.65
N ILE A 338 17.09 -12.02 -3.94
CA ILE A 338 17.52 -13.08 -3.01
C ILE A 338 17.95 -12.54 -1.63
N ALA A 339 18.37 -11.27 -1.59
CA ALA A 339 18.69 -10.54 -0.37
C ALA A 339 17.54 -10.57 0.67
N LEU A 340 16.27 -10.69 0.26
CA LEU A 340 15.14 -10.85 1.18
C LEU A 340 15.32 -12.08 2.08
N LEU A 341 15.61 -13.23 1.47
CA LEU A 341 15.79 -14.49 2.19
C LEU A 341 17.10 -14.48 2.99
N VAL A 342 18.17 -13.91 2.43
CA VAL A 342 19.46 -13.75 3.13
C VAL A 342 19.30 -12.90 4.39
N ASN A 343 18.55 -11.80 4.32
CA ASN A 343 18.29 -10.93 5.46
C ASN A 343 17.45 -11.64 6.53
N ARG A 344 16.41 -12.41 6.14
CA ARG A 344 15.63 -13.23 7.09
C ARG A 344 16.48 -14.30 7.77
N LEU A 345 17.30 -15.02 7.00
CA LEU A 345 18.21 -16.02 7.54
C LEU A 345 19.20 -15.38 8.52
N SER A 346 19.76 -14.23 8.15
CA SER A 346 20.67 -13.46 9.01
C SER A 346 20.00 -13.04 10.32
N ALA A 347 18.75 -12.58 10.29
CA ALA A 347 17.99 -12.23 11.49
C ALA A 347 17.69 -13.45 12.39
N LEU A 348 17.46 -14.62 11.80
CA LEU A 348 17.29 -15.86 12.56
C LEU A 348 18.58 -16.29 13.26
N THR A 349 19.73 -16.11 12.62
CA THR A 349 21.05 -16.50 13.16
C THR A 349 21.77 -15.39 13.91
N ALA A 350 21.23 -14.17 13.94
CA ALA A 350 21.86 -13.04 14.61
C ALA A 350 22.03 -13.33 16.11
N PRO A 351 23.21 -13.05 16.69
CA PRO A 351 23.40 -13.11 18.12
C PRO A 351 22.60 -12.00 18.79
N GLN A 352 21.81 -12.35 19.80
CA GLN A 352 21.05 -11.38 20.59
C GLN A 352 21.26 -11.65 22.08
N LEU A 353 21.38 -10.57 22.84
CA LEU A 353 21.44 -10.55 24.29
C LEU A 353 20.46 -9.50 24.79
N SER A 354 19.56 -9.89 25.68
CA SER A 354 18.71 -8.99 26.43
C SER A 354 18.98 -9.20 27.91
N LEU A 355 19.17 -8.08 28.62
CA LEU A 355 19.35 -8.02 30.06
C LEU A 355 18.18 -7.24 30.63
N SER A 356 17.47 -7.82 31.58
CA SER A 356 16.40 -7.14 32.31
C SER A 356 16.55 -7.35 33.81
N GLY A 357 16.17 -6.36 34.60
CA GLY A 357 16.35 -6.36 36.05
C GLY A 357 16.70 -4.96 36.56
N ASN A 358 17.14 -4.90 37.82
CA ASN A 358 17.55 -3.65 38.43
C ASN A 358 18.93 -3.22 37.89
N ASN A 359 19.10 -1.90 37.70
CA ASN A 359 20.36 -1.31 37.22
C ASN A 359 21.27 -0.87 38.38
N THR A 360 20.75 -0.89 39.60
CA THR A 360 21.45 -0.56 40.84
C THR A 360 21.15 -1.62 41.89
N PHE A 361 22.19 -1.98 42.65
CA PHE A 361 22.09 -3.01 43.67
C PHE A 361 22.70 -2.48 44.97
N PRO A 362 22.10 -2.79 46.14
CA PRO A 362 22.77 -2.53 47.41
C PRO A 362 24.09 -3.30 47.47
N THR A 363 25.08 -2.73 48.18
CA THR A 363 26.36 -3.40 48.43
C THR A 363 26.10 -4.77 49.06
N ASP A 364 25.15 -4.80 49.99
CA ASP A 364 24.75 -5.96 50.76
C ASP A 364 23.40 -6.44 50.20
N GLY A 365 23.37 -7.62 49.58
CA GLY A 365 22.14 -8.18 49.01
C GLY A 365 22.33 -8.97 47.72
N VAL A 366 21.29 -9.75 47.38
CA VAL A 366 21.25 -10.60 46.19
C VAL A 366 21.04 -9.75 44.95
N LYS A 367 21.94 -9.92 43.96
CA LYS A 367 21.92 -9.22 42.68
C LYS A 367 21.27 -10.15 41.64
N LYS A 368 20.01 -9.90 41.31
CA LYS A 368 19.28 -10.68 40.31
C LYS A 368 19.19 -9.91 39.00
N LEU A 369 19.62 -10.56 37.92
CA LEU A 369 19.47 -10.12 36.54
C LEU A 369 18.84 -11.28 35.77
N THR A 370 17.88 -10.96 34.91
CA THR A 370 17.34 -11.90 33.94
C THR A 370 18.11 -11.72 32.64
N VAL A 371 18.67 -12.82 32.14
CA VAL A 371 19.39 -12.86 30.88
C VAL A 371 18.59 -13.69 29.90
N THR A 372 18.28 -13.10 28.76
CA THR A 372 17.73 -13.82 27.60
C THR A 372 18.74 -13.72 26.49
N SER A 373 19.08 -14.84 25.85
CA SER A 373 20.08 -14.87 24.80
C SER A 373 19.65 -15.75 23.64
N LYS A 374 20.12 -15.42 22.45
CA LYS A 374 19.89 -16.17 21.21
C LYS A 374 21.20 -16.24 20.43
N ASN A 375 21.56 -17.42 19.92
CA ASN A 375 22.77 -17.66 19.14
C ASN A 375 24.08 -17.20 19.84
N LEU A 376 24.11 -17.22 21.17
CA LEU A 376 25.29 -16.91 21.98
C LEU A 376 25.74 -18.17 22.73
N ARG A 377 27.03 -18.48 22.66
CA ARG A 377 27.62 -19.64 23.37
C ARG A 377 28.21 -19.26 24.73
N THR A 378 28.65 -18.02 24.87
CA THR A 378 29.34 -17.53 26.06
C THR A 378 28.91 -16.10 26.36
N LEU A 379 28.72 -15.78 27.63
CA LEU A 379 28.46 -14.43 28.12
C LEU A 379 29.47 -14.11 29.23
N THR A 380 30.01 -12.89 29.23
CA THR A 380 30.83 -12.37 30.32
C THR A 380 30.15 -11.16 30.93
N ALA A 381 29.81 -11.24 32.22
CA ALA A 381 29.26 -10.13 32.99
C ALA A 381 30.34 -9.55 33.92
N ARG A 382 30.44 -8.21 33.98
CA ARG A 382 31.34 -7.49 34.89
C ARG A 382 30.52 -6.49 35.70
N LEU A 383 30.65 -6.56 37.03
CA LEU A 383 30.02 -5.64 37.97
C LEU A 383 31.07 -4.62 38.44
N TYR A 384 30.75 -3.33 38.31
CA TYR A 384 31.61 -2.25 38.78
C TYR A 384 30.97 -1.61 40.01
N ARG A 385 31.79 -1.31 41.02
CA ARG A 385 31.38 -0.49 42.17
C ARG A 385 31.42 0.97 41.73
N ILE A 386 30.27 1.64 41.76
CA ILE A 386 30.14 3.09 41.50
C ILE A 386 30.36 3.83 42.81
#